data_AF-A0A6A8D6S0-F1
#
_entry.id   AF-A0A6A8D6S0-F1
#
_cell.length_a   1.000
_cell.length_b   1.000
_cell.length_c   1.000
_cell.angle_alpha   90.00
_cell.angle_beta   90.00
_cell.angle_gamma   90.00
#
_symmetry.space_group_name_H-M   'P 1'
#
loop_
_entity.id
_entity.type
_entity.pdbx_description
1 polymer ?
#
loop_
_entity_poly.entity_id
_entity_poly.type
_entity_poly.pdbx_seq_one_letter_code
_entity_poly.pdbx_strand_id
1 'polypeptide(L)'
;MIKLLMTTTVFLFLFGCSNEETVVENLSEAKPLEEKIADVMEEQDYLLDNIVDYEINDDFIYVFSYTTQSGLSAAILKFNSNSIDWVMGEKSIQTISIGDPEESTPILTVVQTDEPNVKGVRVNNEHAKLIQLTQDLTEDYSTEVKYWIHFSKMTEDFENLENIPSENIEFIRQNG
;
A
#
# COMPACT_ATOMS: atom_id res chain seq x y z
N MET A 1 26.83 -40.58 76.36
CA MET A 1 27.25 -39.17 76.36
C MET A 1 28.59 -39.07 75.65
N ILE A 2 28.65 -38.42 74.49
CA ILE A 2 29.81 -37.67 73.98
C ILE A 2 29.24 -36.61 73.03
N LYS A 3 29.77 -35.41 73.18
CA LYS A 3 29.39 -34.15 72.56
C LYS A 3 29.97 -34.05 71.14
N LEU A 4 29.18 -33.42 70.26
CA LEU A 4 29.49 -32.29 69.38
C LEU A 4 30.83 -32.28 68.61
N LEU A 5 30.73 -32.17 67.27
CA LEU A 5 31.62 -31.47 66.31
C LEU A 5 30.95 -31.62 64.92
N MET A 6 30.05 -30.73 64.49
CA MET A 6 30.32 -29.53 63.68
C MET A 6 31.43 -29.69 62.63
N THR A 7 31.07 -29.82 61.34
CA THR A 7 31.48 -28.88 60.26
C THR A 7 30.89 -29.22 58.87
N THR A 8 30.37 -28.16 58.22
CA THR A 8 30.39 -27.84 56.77
C THR A 8 29.70 -28.82 55.80
N THR A 9 28.66 -28.44 55.05
CA THR A 9 28.79 -27.60 53.84
C THR A 9 27.41 -27.15 53.36
N VAL A 10 27.21 -25.84 53.19
CA VAL A 10 26.09 -25.26 52.42
C VAL A 10 26.71 -24.51 51.25
N PHE A 11 26.51 -25.02 50.04
CA PHE A 11 26.81 -24.31 48.81
C PHE A 11 25.67 -23.30 48.54
N LEU A 12 25.94 -22.02 48.81
CA LEU A 12 25.12 -20.92 48.30
C LEU A 12 25.80 -20.38 47.04
N PHE A 13 25.29 -20.78 45.87
CA PHE A 13 25.57 -20.09 44.61
C PHE A 13 24.78 -18.78 44.60
N LEU A 14 25.38 -17.71 45.10
CA LEU A 14 24.92 -16.34 44.85
C LEU A 14 25.58 -15.84 43.56
N PHE A 15 24.98 -16.18 42.41
CA PHE A 15 25.09 -15.35 41.20
C PHE A 15 23.87 -14.44 41.15
N GLY A 16 23.86 -13.43 42.01
CA GLY A 16 23.05 -12.25 41.80
C GLY A 16 23.81 -11.31 40.88
N CYS A 17 23.68 -11.49 39.57
CA CYS A 17 24.04 -10.44 38.63
C CYS A 17 23.12 -9.25 38.92
N SER A 18 23.72 -8.19 39.45
CA SER A 18 23.19 -6.84 39.36
C SER A 18 22.98 -6.56 37.88
N ASN A 19 21.74 -6.64 37.43
CA ASN A 19 21.32 -6.04 36.18
C ASN A 19 20.44 -4.88 36.58
N GLU A 20 20.92 -3.68 36.28
CA GLU A 20 20.14 -2.46 36.36
C GLU A 20 18.76 -2.71 35.76
N GLU A 21 17.72 -2.38 36.52
CA GLU A 21 16.39 -2.14 35.96
C GLU A 21 16.53 -0.98 34.97
N THR A 22 16.91 -1.31 33.74
CA THR A 22 16.53 -0.50 32.60
C THR A 22 15.02 -0.63 32.53
N VAL A 23 14.36 0.39 33.06
CA VAL A 23 13.00 0.75 32.69
C VAL A 23 12.96 0.65 31.17
N VAL A 24 12.38 -0.45 30.68
CA VAL A 24 11.98 -0.55 29.29
C VAL A 24 10.92 0.52 29.17
N GLU A 25 11.34 1.70 28.71
CA GLU A 25 10.44 2.70 28.16
C GLU A 25 9.46 1.94 27.29
N ASN A 26 8.17 2.13 27.55
CA ASN A 26 7.11 1.63 26.69
C ASN A 26 7.39 2.13 25.27
N LEU A 27 8.08 1.31 24.48
CA LEU A 27 8.01 1.34 23.03
C LEU A 27 6.56 1.03 22.73
N SER A 28 5.74 2.09 22.67
CA SER A 28 4.46 2.09 22.00
C SER A 28 4.65 1.33 20.70
N GLU A 29 4.09 0.11 20.61
CA GLU A 29 4.10 -0.67 19.39
C GLU A 29 3.45 0.19 18.30
N ALA A 30 4.28 0.79 17.45
CA ALA A 30 3.78 1.57 16.34
C ALA A 30 3.03 0.59 15.43
N LYS A 31 1.74 0.84 15.22
CA LYS A 31 0.90 0.03 14.31
C LYS A 31 1.59 -0.14 12.94
N PRO A 32 1.50 -1.31 12.29
CA PRO A 32 2.00 -1.52 10.94
C PRO A 32 1.28 -0.61 9.93
N LEU A 33 1.93 -0.33 8.80
CA LEU A 33 1.42 0.61 7.79
C LEU A 33 0.05 0.18 7.25
N GLU A 34 -0.11 -1.11 6.99
CA GLU A 34 -1.35 -1.70 6.47
C GLU A 34 -2.53 -1.49 7.42
N GLU A 35 -2.30 -1.61 8.72
CA GLU A 35 -3.34 -1.34 9.74
C GLU A 35 -3.69 0.15 9.77
N LYS A 36 -2.69 1.04 9.62
CA LYS A 36 -2.95 2.48 9.54
C LYS A 36 -3.73 2.86 8.28
N ILE A 37 -3.44 2.23 7.14
CA ILE A 37 -4.20 2.41 5.90
C ILE A 37 -5.63 1.92 6.13
N ALA A 38 -5.81 0.72 6.68
CA ALA A 38 -7.12 0.16 6.96
C ALA A 38 -7.95 1.06 7.89
N ASP A 39 -7.35 1.57 8.98
CA ASP A 39 -8.00 2.49 9.91
C ASP A 39 -8.54 3.73 9.17
N VAL A 40 -7.71 4.40 8.35
CA VAL A 40 -8.12 5.60 7.60
C VAL A 40 -9.17 5.29 6.54
N MET A 41 -9.07 4.15 5.86
CA MET A 41 -10.06 3.74 4.86
C MET A 41 -11.41 3.45 5.52
N GLU A 42 -11.45 2.73 6.64
CA GLU A 42 -12.67 2.43 7.39
C GLU A 42 -13.33 3.71 7.94
N GLU A 43 -12.54 4.67 8.42
CA GLU A 43 -13.02 6.00 8.83
C GLU A 43 -13.74 6.79 7.71
N GLN A 44 -13.46 6.46 6.44
CA GLN A 44 -14.09 7.05 5.26
C GLN A 44 -15.16 6.15 4.63
N ASP A 45 -15.70 5.19 5.39
CA ASP A 45 -16.73 4.23 4.97
C ASP A 45 -16.29 3.33 3.78
N TYR A 46 -14.98 3.12 3.59
CA TYR A 46 -14.50 2.14 2.62
C TYR A 46 -14.62 0.71 3.13
N LEU A 47 -15.04 -0.19 2.24
CA LEU A 47 -15.04 -1.62 2.51
C LEU A 47 -13.64 -2.19 2.26
N LEU A 48 -12.97 -2.62 3.32
CA LEU A 48 -11.61 -3.15 3.27
C LEU A 48 -11.47 -4.39 2.38
N ASP A 49 -12.51 -5.24 2.32
CA ASP A 49 -12.55 -6.43 1.46
C ASP A 49 -12.47 -6.10 -0.03
N ASN A 50 -12.73 -4.84 -0.41
CA ASN A 50 -12.61 -4.37 -1.79
C ASN A 50 -11.21 -3.85 -2.11
N ILE A 51 -10.33 -3.65 -1.13
CA ILE A 51 -8.95 -3.21 -1.36
C ILE A 51 -8.17 -4.36 -1.97
N VAL A 52 -7.56 -4.09 -3.12
CA VAL A 52 -6.90 -5.11 -3.94
C VAL A 52 -5.39 -4.93 -4.02
N ASP A 53 -4.90 -3.69 -3.88
CA ASP A 53 -3.48 -3.38 -3.81
C ASP A 53 -3.26 -1.97 -3.23
N TYR A 54 -2.02 -1.64 -2.91
CA TYR A 54 -1.60 -0.27 -2.63
C TYR A 54 -0.22 0.01 -3.21
N GLU A 55 0.03 1.26 -3.59
CA GLU A 55 1.34 1.71 -4.07
C GLU A 55 1.78 2.96 -3.35
N ILE A 56 3.05 2.97 -2.97
CA ILE A 56 3.67 4.11 -2.31
C ILE A 56 4.52 4.84 -3.34
N ASN A 57 4.27 6.13 -3.50
CA ASN A 57 5.07 7.02 -4.33
C ASN A 57 5.38 8.29 -3.55
N ASP A 58 6.65 8.49 -3.22
CA ASP A 58 7.11 9.50 -2.26
C ASP A 58 6.33 9.41 -0.94
N ASP A 59 5.66 10.49 -0.54
CA ASP A 59 4.86 10.57 0.70
C ASP A 59 3.39 10.19 0.46
N PHE A 60 3.02 9.71 -0.73
CA PHE A 60 1.63 9.39 -1.08
C PHE A 60 1.39 7.89 -1.20
N ILE A 61 0.20 7.46 -0.79
CA ILE A 61 -0.26 6.07 -0.86
C ILE A 61 -1.49 6.04 -1.74
N TYR A 62 -1.42 5.29 -2.83
CA TYR A 62 -2.53 5.05 -3.74
C TYR A 62 -3.14 3.71 -3.38
N VAL A 63 -4.36 3.75 -2.84
CA VAL A 63 -5.08 2.55 -2.44
C VAL A 63 -6.01 2.16 -3.56
N PHE A 64 -5.82 0.97 -4.12
CA PHE A 64 -6.63 0.44 -5.21
C PHE A 64 -7.74 -0.41 -4.65
N SER A 65 -8.96 -0.15 -5.10
CA SER A 65 -10.13 -0.94 -4.76
C SER A 65 -10.79 -1.46 -6.03
N TYR A 66 -11.48 -2.59 -5.94
CA TYR A 66 -12.21 -3.13 -7.07
C TYR A 66 -13.59 -3.62 -6.66
N THR A 67 -14.62 -3.23 -7.42
CA THR A 67 -15.94 -3.84 -7.33
C THR A 67 -16.48 -4.18 -8.70
N THR A 68 -17.40 -5.15 -8.79
CA THR A 68 -18.07 -5.48 -10.06
C THR A 68 -18.93 -4.33 -10.59
N GLN A 69 -19.34 -3.40 -9.74
CA GLN A 69 -20.21 -2.29 -10.11
C GLN A 69 -19.41 -1.06 -10.57
N SER A 70 -18.32 -0.72 -9.87
CA SER A 70 -17.50 0.47 -10.14
C SER A 70 -16.23 0.19 -10.93
N GLY A 71 -15.88 -1.08 -11.13
CA GLY A 71 -14.59 -1.48 -11.69
C GLY A 71 -13.45 -1.19 -10.72
N LEU A 72 -12.27 -0.91 -11.26
CA LEU A 72 -11.14 -0.43 -10.46
C LEU A 72 -11.39 1.02 -10.04
N SER A 73 -11.04 1.33 -8.80
CA SER A 73 -11.01 2.68 -8.26
C SER A 73 -9.72 2.90 -7.48
N ALA A 74 -9.39 4.17 -7.23
CA ALA A 74 -8.32 4.49 -6.29
C ALA A 74 -8.68 5.66 -5.37
N ALA A 75 -8.09 5.61 -4.17
CA ALA A 75 -7.99 6.68 -3.21
C ALA A 75 -6.54 7.16 -3.09
N ILE A 76 -6.33 8.40 -2.67
CA ILE A 76 -5.00 8.93 -2.37
C ILE A 76 -4.96 9.28 -0.88
N LEU A 77 -3.95 8.74 -0.20
CA LEU A 77 -3.59 9.09 1.17
C LEU A 77 -2.21 9.74 1.17
N LYS A 78 -1.89 10.46 2.23
CA LYS A 78 -0.57 11.06 2.45
C LYS A 78 0.02 10.57 3.75
N PHE A 79 1.19 9.95 3.68
CA PHE A 79 1.99 9.62 4.84
C PHE A 79 2.67 10.88 5.37
N ASN A 80 2.37 11.21 6.61
CA ASN A 80 3.11 12.19 7.40
C ASN A 80 3.87 11.45 8.49
N SER A 81 4.93 12.06 9.03
CA SER A 81 5.87 11.51 10.03
C SER A 81 5.36 10.37 10.93
N ASN A 82 4.12 10.45 11.45
CA ASN A 82 3.48 9.37 12.21
C ASN A 82 2.00 9.09 11.87
N SER A 83 1.39 9.78 10.90
CA SER A 83 -0.04 9.68 10.57
C SER A 83 -0.25 9.46 9.07
N ILE A 84 -1.46 9.01 8.71
CA ILE A 84 -1.90 8.94 7.33
C ILE A 84 -3.12 9.84 7.22
N ASP A 85 -3.06 10.80 6.32
CA ASP A 85 -4.14 11.75 6.09
C ASP A 85 -4.83 11.43 4.76
N TRP A 86 -6.14 11.67 4.72
CA TRP A 86 -6.95 11.52 3.52
C TRP A 86 -6.69 12.68 2.56
N VAL A 87 -6.28 12.38 1.32
CA VAL A 87 -6.10 13.40 0.26
C VAL A 87 -7.28 13.39 -0.69
N MET A 88 -7.58 12.23 -1.27
CA MET A 88 -8.61 12.10 -2.30
C MET A 88 -9.41 10.82 -2.12
N GLY A 89 -10.74 10.94 -2.23
CA GLY A 89 -11.65 9.81 -2.18
C GLY A 89 -11.85 9.06 -3.49
N GLU A 90 -12.77 8.10 -3.46
CA GLU A 90 -12.89 7.07 -4.50
C GLU A 90 -13.14 7.69 -5.86
N LYS A 91 -12.18 7.51 -6.77
CA LYS A 91 -12.39 7.79 -8.19
C LYS A 91 -12.36 6.48 -8.96
N SER A 92 -13.46 6.18 -9.65
CA SER A 92 -13.53 5.07 -10.60
C SER A 92 -12.58 5.34 -11.77
N ILE A 93 -11.82 4.31 -12.13
CA ILE A 93 -10.77 4.36 -13.13
C ILE A 93 -11.23 3.56 -14.34
N GLN A 94 -11.63 4.26 -15.40
CA GLN A 94 -11.98 3.63 -16.68
C GLN A 94 -10.94 3.94 -17.79
N THR A 95 -9.70 4.25 -17.41
CA THR A 95 -8.59 4.87 -18.19
C THR A 95 -8.53 6.38 -17.99
N ILE A 96 -7.97 6.80 -16.85
CA ILE A 96 -7.77 8.21 -16.49
C ILE A 96 -6.48 8.34 -15.69
N SER A 97 -5.88 9.53 -15.75
CA SER A 97 -4.87 9.93 -14.77
C SER A 97 -5.56 10.60 -13.58
N ILE A 98 -5.14 10.26 -12.37
CA ILE A 98 -5.63 10.86 -11.13
C ILE A 98 -4.50 11.57 -10.40
N GLY A 99 -4.83 12.72 -9.81
CA GLY A 99 -3.93 13.50 -8.97
C GLY A 99 -4.66 14.69 -8.38
N ASP A 100 -4.08 15.26 -7.32
CA ASP A 100 -4.54 16.48 -6.67
C ASP A 100 -3.46 17.57 -6.83
N PRO A 101 -3.73 18.64 -7.61
CA PRO A 101 -2.79 19.74 -7.78
C PRO A 101 -2.60 20.56 -6.51
N GLU A 102 -3.61 20.66 -5.64
CA GLU A 102 -3.50 21.42 -4.39
C GLU A 102 -2.52 20.76 -3.41
N GLU A 103 -2.52 19.43 -3.38
CA GLU A 103 -1.59 18.63 -2.59
C GLU A 103 -0.30 18.27 -3.34
N SER A 104 -0.18 18.67 -4.62
CA SER A 104 0.94 18.35 -5.51
C SER A 104 1.25 16.85 -5.57
N THR A 105 0.21 16.01 -5.61
CA THR A 105 0.38 14.56 -5.66
C THR A 105 1.02 14.13 -6.98
N PRO A 106 1.81 13.05 -7.02
CA PRO A 106 2.11 12.37 -8.27
C PRO A 106 0.84 12.07 -9.07
N ILE A 107 1.00 12.02 -10.38
CA ILE A 107 -0.09 11.72 -11.29
C ILE A 107 -0.05 10.23 -11.55
N LEU A 108 -1.08 9.54 -11.08
CA LEU A 108 -1.25 8.12 -11.32
C LEU A 108 -2.04 7.94 -12.61
N THR A 109 -1.41 7.38 -13.62
CA THR A 109 -2.06 6.92 -14.83
C THR A 109 -2.35 5.44 -14.72
N VAL A 110 -3.60 5.07 -14.98
CA VAL A 110 -3.99 3.67 -15.05
C VAL A 110 -4.52 3.35 -16.43
N VAL A 111 -3.96 2.30 -17.02
CA VAL A 111 -4.35 1.78 -18.32
C VAL A 111 -4.95 0.40 -18.12
N GLN A 112 -6.19 0.21 -18.56
CA GLN A 112 -6.85 -1.09 -18.62
C GLN A 112 -7.08 -1.47 -20.09
N THR A 113 -6.92 -2.75 -20.42
CA THR A 113 -7.21 -3.25 -21.76
C THR A 113 -7.72 -4.68 -21.70
N ASP A 114 -8.71 -4.98 -22.52
CA ASP A 114 -9.26 -6.33 -22.70
C ASP A 114 -8.47 -7.14 -23.76
N GLU A 115 -7.42 -6.55 -24.34
CA GLU A 115 -6.59 -7.21 -25.35
C GLU A 115 -5.71 -8.30 -24.73
N PRO A 116 -5.95 -9.60 -25.03
CA PRO A 116 -5.28 -10.71 -24.32
C PRO A 116 -3.79 -10.87 -24.69
N ASN A 117 -3.32 -10.23 -25.76
CA ASN A 117 -1.95 -10.34 -26.26
C ASN A 117 -1.02 -9.20 -25.80
N VAL A 118 -1.54 -8.26 -24.99
CA VAL A 118 -0.75 -7.19 -24.38
C VAL A 118 0.09 -7.78 -23.24
N LYS A 119 1.41 -7.63 -23.34
CA LYS A 119 2.37 -8.07 -22.33
C LYS A 119 3.01 -6.93 -21.55
N GLY A 120 2.87 -5.71 -22.05
CA GLY A 120 3.38 -4.54 -21.39
C GLY A 120 2.71 -3.29 -21.93
N VAL A 121 2.72 -2.26 -21.11
CA VAL A 121 2.28 -0.92 -21.47
C VAL A 121 3.45 0.01 -21.21
N ARG A 122 3.65 0.96 -22.12
CA ARG A 122 4.44 2.15 -21.82
C ARG A 122 3.54 3.37 -21.76
N VAL A 123 3.89 4.26 -20.85
CA VAL A 123 3.28 5.57 -20.68
C VAL A 123 4.43 6.56 -20.80
N ASN A 124 4.32 7.50 -21.74
CA ASN A 124 5.37 8.50 -22.01
C ASN A 124 6.76 7.86 -22.28
N ASN A 125 6.77 6.71 -22.97
CA ASN A 125 7.94 5.89 -23.27
C ASN A 125 8.58 5.17 -22.07
N GLU A 126 8.00 5.27 -20.87
CA GLU A 126 8.44 4.54 -19.69
C GLU A 126 7.56 3.31 -19.45
N HIS A 127 8.14 2.24 -18.88
CA HIS A 127 7.39 1.02 -18.61
C HIS A 127 6.42 1.22 -17.44
N ALA A 128 5.15 0.89 -17.66
CA ALA A 128 4.15 0.84 -16.62
C ALA A 128 4.23 -0.48 -15.84
N LYS A 129 3.90 -0.44 -14.55
CA LYS A 129 3.86 -1.62 -13.66
C LYS A 129 2.55 -2.35 -13.89
N LEU A 130 2.61 -3.66 -14.14
CA LEU A 130 1.43 -4.51 -14.22
C LEU A 130 0.95 -4.87 -12.81
N ILE A 131 -0.34 -4.66 -12.56
CA ILE A 131 -1.05 -5.24 -11.43
C ILE A 131 -2.12 -6.19 -12.00
N GLN A 132 -2.17 -7.39 -11.44
CA GLN A 132 -3.05 -8.46 -11.88
C GLN A 132 -3.82 -9.00 -10.67
N LEU A 133 -5.14 -9.06 -10.81
CA LEU A 133 -6.05 -9.54 -9.78
C LEU A 133 -6.81 -10.74 -10.31
N THR A 134 -6.99 -11.74 -9.46
CA THR A 134 -7.93 -12.83 -9.71
C THR A 134 -9.21 -12.52 -8.95
N GLN A 135 -10.31 -12.41 -9.69
CA GLN A 135 -11.63 -12.17 -9.12
C GLN A 135 -12.47 -13.43 -9.23
N ASP A 136 -12.88 -13.99 -8.10
CA ASP A 136 -13.85 -15.08 -8.04
C ASP A 136 -15.26 -14.50 -8.21
N LEU A 137 -15.95 -14.84 -9.31
CA LEU A 137 -17.35 -14.43 -9.52
C LEU A 137 -18.33 -15.46 -8.95
N THR A 138 -17.93 -16.74 -8.97
CA THR A 138 -18.64 -17.88 -8.36
C THR A 138 -17.62 -18.86 -7.77
N GLU A 139 -18.07 -19.86 -7.01
CA GLU A 139 -17.20 -20.90 -6.43
C GLU A 139 -16.36 -21.66 -7.48
N ASP A 140 -16.81 -21.68 -8.74
CA ASP A 140 -16.22 -22.43 -9.85
C ASP A 140 -15.75 -21.55 -11.01
N TYR A 141 -15.89 -20.22 -10.90
CA TYR A 141 -15.49 -19.29 -11.96
C TYR A 141 -14.75 -18.08 -11.39
N SER A 142 -13.55 -17.88 -11.91
CA SER A 142 -12.74 -16.69 -11.67
C SER A 142 -12.31 -16.02 -12.97
N THR A 143 -12.03 -14.73 -12.90
CA THR A 143 -11.54 -13.93 -14.02
C THR A 143 -10.28 -13.17 -13.61
N GLU A 144 -9.38 -12.95 -14.56
CA GLU A 144 -8.20 -12.12 -14.33
C GLU A 144 -8.48 -10.69 -14.80
N VAL A 145 -8.32 -9.73 -13.91
CA VAL A 145 -8.33 -8.30 -14.23
C VAL A 145 -6.90 -7.80 -14.24
N LYS A 146 -6.49 -7.15 -15.34
CA LYS A 146 -5.14 -6.61 -15.52
C LYS A 146 -5.21 -5.11 -15.74
N TYR A 147 -4.38 -4.39 -15.02
CA TYR A 147 -4.20 -2.95 -15.22
C TYR A 147 -2.73 -2.60 -15.09
N TRP A 148 -2.33 -1.54 -15.78
CA TRP A 148 -0.98 -1.02 -15.77
C TRP A 148 -0.97 0.36 -15.17
N ILE A 149 -0.09 0.59 -14.22
CA ILE A 149 0.04 1.87 -13.53
C ILE A 149 1.35 2.55 -13.87
N HIS A 150 1.32 3.87 -13.96
CA HIS A 150 2.51 4.70 -14.12
C HIS A 150 2.35 5.96 -13.29
N PHE A 151 3.43 6.38 -12.62
CA PHE A 151 3.48 7.63 -11.88
C PHE A 151 4.29 8.67 -12.64
N SER A 152 3.66 9.79 -12.94
CA SER A 152 4.30 10.98 -13.50
C SER A 152 4.33 12.11 -12.46
N LYS A 153 5.26 13.05 -12.61
CA LYS A 153 5.33 14.22 -11.73
C LYS A 153 4.17 15.17 -12.04
N MET A 154 3.62 15.81 -11.01
CA MET A 154 2.76 16.97 -11.19
C MET A 154 3.57 18.11 -11.81
N THR A 155 3.07 18.66 -12.91
CA THR A 155 3.63 19.87 -13.56
C THR A 155 2.53 20.90 -13.75
N GLU A 156 2.90 22.15 -14.04
CA GLU A 156 1.95 23.26 -14.29
C GLU A 156 0.90 22.90 -15.38
N ASP A 157 1.25 22.01 -16.33
CA ASP A 157 0.35 21.54 -17.38
C ASP A 157 -0.84 20.72 -16.83
N PHE A 158 -0.68 20.08 -15.66
CA PHE A 158 -1.68 19.22 -15.03
C PHE A 158 -2.48 19.91 -13.92
N GLU A 159 -2.14 21.15 -13.54
CA GLU A 159 -2.94 21.96 -12.61
C GLU A 159 -4.38 22.17 -13.12
N ASN A 160 -4.56 22.07 -14.43
CA ASN A 160 -5.86 22.01 -15.07
C ASN A 160 -6.12 20.56 -15.51
N LEU A 161 -6.74 19.74 -14.64
CA LEU A 161 -7.00 18.30 -14.88
C LEU A 161 -7.85 18.01 -16.15
N GLU A 162 -8.37 19.03 -16.83
CA GLU A 162 -8.97 18.93 -18.16
C GLU A 162 -7.92 18.75 -19.28
N ASN A 163 -6.67 19.14 -19.02
CA ASN A 163 -5.51 19.06 -19.91
C ASN A 163 -4.49 18.02 -19.43
N ILE A 164 -4.93 16.96 -18.76
CA ILE A 164 -4.06 15.80 -18.60
C ILE A 164 -3.63 15.42 -20.03
N PRO A 165 -2.33 15.52 -20.37
CA PRO A 165 -1.83 15.23 -21.70
C PRO A 165 -2.40 13.89 -22.09
N SER A 166 -2.88 13.77 -23.33
CA SER A 166 -3.16 12.47 -23.92
C SER A 166 -1.87 11.66 -23.81
N GLU A 167 -1.73 10.89 -22.73
CA GLU A 167 -0.47 10.26 -22.42
C GLU A 167 -0.16 9.32 -23.57
N ASN A 168 1.10 9.31 -24.00
CA ASN A 168 1.48 8.43 -25.10
C ASN A 168 1.50 7.00 -24.55
N ILE A 169 0.35 6.33 -24.69
CA ILE A 169 0.14 4.94 -24.28
C ILE A 169 0.53 4.03 -25.44
N GLU A 170 1.60 3.26 -25.25
CA GLU A 170 2.06 2.25 -26.19
C GLU A 170 1.79 0.85 -25.62
N PHE A 171 1.02 0.04 -26.35
CA PHE A 171 0.78 -1.37 -26.02
C PHE A 171 1.84 -2.27 -26.65
N ILE A 172 2.63 -2.95 -25.82
CA ILE A 172 3.62 -3.93 -26.24
C ILE A 172 2.93 -5.29 -26.37
N ARG A 173 2.83 -5.75 -27.62
CA ARG A 173 2.16 -7.02 -27.95
C ARG A 173 3.17 -8.11 -28.25
N GLN A 174 2.81 -9.35 -27.91
CA GLN A 174 3.58 -10.49 -28.39
C GLN A 174 3.21 -10.74 -29.86
N ASN A 175 4.17 -10.62 -30.77
CA ASN A 175 3.98 -11.12 -32.13
C ASN A 175 3.87 -12.65 -32.04
N GLY A 176 2.71 -13.17 -32.44
CA GLY A 176 2.46 -14.62 -32.54
C GLY A 176 3.29 -15.28 -33.64
#